data_AF-A0A419A6V5-F1
#
_entry.id   AF-A0A419A6V5-F1
#
_cell.length_a   1.000
_cell.length_b   1.000
_cell.length_c   1.000
_cell.angle_alpha   90.00
_cell.angle_beta   90.00
_cell.angle_gamma   90.00
#
_symmetry.space_group_name_H-M   'P 1'
#
loop_
_entity.id
_entity.type
_entity.pdbx_description
1 polymer ?
#
loop_
_entity_poly.entity_id
_entity_poly.type
_entity_poly.pdbx_seq_one_letter_code
_entity_poly.pdbx_strand_id
1 'polypeptide(L)'
;MSPRRKRPGRIRAGASSAWATRRPRHTWKRPGRSWRGSWPGMRRCRPITTSSAPPRPRSGNADMPGASPRPLLGDLTMMRFLDRAANAFLALLGLVLIAMIGLTICNVISRYVFNRALLWADEATVFAMIALAFLGAVVCGWHRAEIRMDIFANLMPSAVQRLLNILQQAVMAGLCGWVAWQSVGYVRRAYAIGMRGDASGLPTWIVHALIPLSLFLIALIAAVRCIRLIASHDFGLDQAQTGKERIE
;
A
#
# COMPACT_ATOMS: atom_id res chain seq x y z
N MET A 1 14.53 -61.07 -46.09
CA MET A 1 14.61 -59.63 -45.75
C MET A 1 14.54 -59.49 -44.22
N SER A 2 15.64 -59.19 -43.55
CA SER A 2 15.72 -59.02 -42.09
C SER A 2 15.49 -57.56 -41.68
N PRO A 3 14.83 -57.24 -40.54
CA PRO A 3 14.63 -55.85 -40.12
C PRO A 3 15.86 -55.32 -39.37
N ARG A 4 16.48 -54.25 -39.90
CA ARG A 4 17.56 -53.50 -39.24
C ARG A 4 17.06 -52.86 -37.94
N ARG A 5 17.59 -53.31 -36.79
CA ARG A 5 17.47 -52.63 -35.49
C ARG A 5 18.17 -51.26 -35.53
N LYS A 6 17.41 -50.18 -35.26
CA LYS A 6 17.96 -48.84 -35.00
C LYS A 6 18.63 -48.81 -33.63
N ARG A 7 19.89 -48.37 -33.57
CA ARG A 7 20.65 -48.13 -32.33
C ARG A 7 20.16 -46.82 -31.68
N PRO A 8 19.81 -46.78 -30.39
CA PRO A 8 19.57 -45.52 -29.70
C PRO A 8 20.89 -44.82 -29.35
N GLY A 9 20.93 -43.52 -29.62
CA GLY A 9 22.07 -42.64 -29.36
C GLY A 9 22.38 -42.49 -27.87
N ARG A 10 23.68 -42.56 -27.56
CA ARG A 10 24.26 -42.41 -26.24
C ARG A 10 24.26 -40.91 -25.87
N ILE A 11 23.25 -40.45 -25.15
CA ILE A 11 23.24 -39.10 -24.56
C ILE A 11 23.95 -39.19 -23.21
N ARG A 12 25.01 -38.41 -23.05
CA ARG A 12 25.83 -38.32 -21.83
C ARG A 12 24.96 -37.89 -20.65
N ALA A 13 24.96 -38.70 -19.59
CA ALA A 13 24.46 -38.32 -18.28
C ALA A 13 25.35 -37.21 -17.70
N GLY A 14 24.83 -35.98 -17.67
CA GLY A 14 25.38 -34.91 -16.86
C GLY A 14 24.97 -35.15 -15.41
N ALA A 15 25.90 -35.62 -14.59
CA ALA A 15 25.76 -35.68 -13.15
C ALA A 15 25.81 -34.25 -12.59
N SER A 16 24.65 -33.68 -12.26
CA SER A 16 24.52 -32.48 -11.42
C SER A 16 23.93 -32.88 -10.05
N SER A 17 24.66 -33.73 -9.33
CA SER A 17 24.51 -33.84 -7.88
C SER A 17 25.37 -32.76 -7.21
N ALA A 18 24.88 -32.26 -6.07
CA ALA A 18 25.56 -31.35 -5.15
C ALA A 18 25.45 -29.84 -5.43
N TRP A 19 24.25 -29.28 -5.21
CA TRP A 19 24.13 -27.95 -4.59
C TRP A 19 23.62 -28.13 -3.17
N ALA A 20 24.42 -28.86 -2.39
CA ALA A 20 24.31 -28.90 -0.95
C ALA A 20 24.59 -27.50 -0.39
N THR A 21 23.61 -27.01 0.34
CA THR A 21 23.58 -25.83 1.20
C THR A 21 24.84 -25.65 2.05
N ARG A 22 25.85 -24.92 1.53
CA ARG A 22 26.91 -24.34 2.36
C ARG A 22 26.52 -22.92 2.78
N ARG A 23 25.82 -22.82 3.92
CA ARG A 23 25.78 -21.57 4.70
C ARG A 23 27.22 -21.27 5.17
N PRO A 24 27.82 -20.11 4.88
CA PRO A 24 29.09 -19.77 5.49
C PRO A 24 28.86 -19.49 6.98
N ARG A 25 29.42 -20.32 7.87
CA ARG A 25 29.54 -19.98 9.28
C ARG A 25 30.61 -18.90 9.42
N HIS A 26 30.20 -17.64 9.48
CA HIS A 26 31.07 -16.54 9.89
C HIS A 26 31.34 -16.72 11.40
N THR A 27 32.42 -17.43 11.72
CA THR A 27 32.92 -17.47 13.10
C THR A 27 33.69 -16.19 13.34
N TRP A 28 33.13 -15.31 14.16
CA TRP A 28 33.75 -14.04 14.54
C TRP A 28 34.89 -14.35 15.53
N LYS A 29 36.11 -14.59 15.02
CA LYS A 29 37.31 -14.65 15.85
C LYS A 29 37.67 -13.23 16.29
N ARG A 30 37.57 -12.96 17.60
CA ARG A 30 38.08 -11.75 18.22
C ARG A 30 39.59 -11.63 17.95
N PRO A 31 40.10 -10.54 17.33
CA PRO A 31 41.53 -10.35 17.21
C PRO A 31 42.12 -10.06 18.59
N GLY A 32 43.09 -10.88 18.98
CA GLY A 32 43.86 -10.73 20.21
C GLY A 32 44.60 -9.41 20.25
N ARG A 33 44.61 -8.81 21.44
CA ARG A 33 45.45 -7.67 21.80
C ARG A 33 46.91 -8.11 21.74
N SER A 34 47.70 -7.54 20.83
CA SER A 34 49.15 -7.28 21.01
C SER A 34 49.81 -6.99 19.65
N TRP A 35 49.70 -5.75 19.19
CA TRP A 35 50.65 -5.24 18.20
C TRP A 35 51.07 -3.83 18.61
N ARG A 36 52.10 -3.79 19.45
CA ARG A 36 52.84 -2.58 19.81
C ARG A 36 54.09 -2.56 18.92
N GLY A 37 53.91 -2.13 17.67
CA GLY A 37 54.99 -1.91 16.70
C GLY A 37 54.98 -0.45 16.27
N SER A 38 56.05 0.27 16.60
CA SER A 38 56.25 1.68 16.31
C SER A 38 56.57 1.89 14.82
N TRP A 39 55.62 2.46 14.07
CA TRP A 39 55.86 2.93 12.71
C TRP A 39 56.51 4.33 12.75
N PRO A 40 57.68 4.55 12.13
CA PRO A 40 58.28 5.86 12.00
C PRO A 40 57.55 6.65 10.90
N GLY A 41 56.94 7.79 11.25
CA GLY A 41 56.43 8.74 10.26
C GLY A 41 54.95 9.13 10.37
N MET A 42 54.14 8.46 11.20
CA MET A 42 52.79 8.94 11.49
C MET A 42 52.85 9.99 12.61
N ARG A 43 52.64 11.26 12.24
CA ARG A 43 52.30 12.32 13.19
C ARG A 43 51.21 11.77 14.11
N ARG A 44 51.47 11.78 15.43
CA ARG A 44 50.47 11.41 16.44
C ARG A 44 49.19 12.18 16.13
N CYS A 45 48.13 11.50 15.72
CA CYS A 45 46.80 12.06 15.85
C CYS A 45 46.62 12.35 17.35
N ARG A 46 46.61 13.64 17.71
CA ARG A 46 46.22 14.05 19.05
C ARG A 46 44.86 13.40 19.34
N PRO A 47 44.65 12.84 20.54
CA PRO A 47 43.31 12.47 20.93
C PRO A 47 42.46 13.72 20.81
N ILE A 48 41.44 13.65 19.95
CA ILE A 48 40.44 14.70 19.86
C ILE A 48 39.66 14.62 21.18
N THR A 49 40.14 15.34 22.18
CA THR A 49 39.34 15.77 23.33
C THR A 49 38.46 16.90 22.82
N THR A 50 37.44 16.59 22.04
CA THR A 50 36.30 17.49 21.84
C THR A 50 35.17 17.02 22.73
N SER A 51 35.27 17.48 23.98
CA SER A 51 34.08 17.91 24.71
C SER A 51 33.41 19.01 23.90
N SER A 52 32.44 18.65 23.08
CA SER A 52 31.40 19.55 22.61
C SER A 52 30.27 18.71 22.06
N ALA A 53 29.24 18.50 22.90
CA ALA A 53 27.93 18.14 22.41
C ALA A 53 27.55 19.12 21.27
N PRO A 54 26.88 18.66 20.20
CA PRO A 54 26.33 19.60 19.22
C PRO A 54 25.45 20.62 19.98
N PRO A 55 25.54 21.92 19.67
CA PRO A 55 24.64 22.89 20.28
C PRO A 55 23.21 22.40 20.01
N ARG A 56 22.45 22.15 21.09
CA ARG A 56 21.01 21.95 20.95
C ARG A 56 20.49 23.13 20.14
N PRO A 57 19.62 22.94 19.14
CA PRO A 57 18.97 24.06 18.49
C PRO A 57 18.37 24.91 19.60
N ARG A 58 18.86 26.15 19.68
CA ARG A 58 18.41 27.14 20.65
C ARG A 58 16.90 27.19 20.47
N SER A 59 16.14 26.86 21.52
CA SER A 59 14.71 27.14 21.57
C SER A 59 14.56 28.66 21.67
N GLY A 60 14.93 29.34 20.60
CA GLY A 60 14.41 30.65 20.32
C GLY A 60 12.93 30.44 20.16
N ASN A 61 12.16 31.05 21.04
CA ASN A 61 10.78 31.41 20.75
C ASN A 61 10.83 32.29 19.49
N ALA A 62 10.92 31.64 18.33
CA ALA A 62 10.43 32.22 17.10
C ALA A 62 8.92 32.15 17.27
N ASP A 63 8.35 33.33 17.45
CA ASP A 63 6.95 33.60 17.25
C ASP A 63 6.39 32.65 16.19
N MET A 64 5.42 31.85 16.59
CA MET A 64 4.57 31.10 15.67
C MET A 64 3.33 31.95 15.38
N PRO A 65 3.34 32.96 14.47
CA PRO A 65 2.11 33.44 13.87
C PRO A 65 1.74 32.44 12.78
N GLY A 66 1.13 31.35 13.22
CA GLY A 66 0.84 30.21 12.36
C GLY A 66 0.20 29.14 13.20
N ALA A 67 -0.94 29.49 13.81
CA ALA A 67 -1.82 28.51 14.40
C ALA A 67 -1.97 27.37 13.38
N SER A 68 -1.37 26.21 13.67
CA SER A 68 -1.76 24.97 13.01
C SER A 68 -3.28 24.94 13.09
N PRO A 69 -4.04 24.86 11.97
CA PRO A 69 -5.48 24.87 12.04
C PRO A 69 -5.90 23.77 12.99
N ARG A 70 -6.33 24.16 14.20
CA ARG A 70 -6.84 23.19 15.15
C ARG A 70 -8.11 22.68 14.49
N PRO A 71 -8.25 21.38 14.21
CA PRO A 71 -9.52 20.86 13.75
C PRO A 71 -10.58 21.34 14.75
N LEU A 72 -11.66 21.94 14.24
CA LEU A 72 -12.78 22.41 15.06
C LEU A 72 -13.17 21.28 16.03
N LEU A 73 -13.56 21.58 17.27
CA LEU A 73 -13.78 20.54 18.29
C LEU A 73 -14.69 19.37 17.84
N GLY A 74 -15.60 19.60 16.88
CA GLY A 74 -16.43 18.58 16.24
C GLY A 74 -15.74 17.68 15.20
N ASP A 75 -14.65 18.14 14.56
CA ASP A 75 -13.83 17.34 13.66
C ASP A 75 -13.11 16.22 14.43
N LEU A 76 -12.73 16.44 15.68
CA LEU A 76 -11.95 15.45 16.46
C LEU A 76 -12.77 14.19 16.80
N THR A 77 -14.05 14.32 17.16
CA THR A 77 -14.92 13.17 17.44
C THR A 77 -15.33 12.44 16.17
N MET A 78 -15.67 13.18 15.12
CA MET A 78 -16.04 12.61 13.81
C MET A 78 -14.86 11.87 13.17
N MET A 79 -13.66 12.46 13.17
CA MET A 79 -12.44 11.83 12.65
C MET A 79 -12.08 10.57 13.46
N ARG A 80 -12.18 10.61 14.80
CA ARG A 80 -11.94 9.41 15.62
C ARG A 80 -12.92 8.28 15.32
N PHE A 81 -14.19 8.60 15.05
CA PHE A 81 -15.19 7.60 14.68
C PHE A 81 -14.87 7.00 13.31
N LEU A 82 -14.56 7.84 12.32
CA LEU A 82 -14.15 7.40 10.98
C LEU A 82 -12.87 6.54 11.01
N ASP A 83 -11.87 6.93 11.79
CA ASP A 83 -10.63 6.16 11.94
C ASP A 83 -10.87 4.82 12.64
N ARG A 84 -11.76 4.78 13.65
CA ARG A 84 -12.12 3.53 14.31
C ARG A 84 -12.93 2.61 13.39
N ALA A 85 -13.84 3.18 12.60
CA ALA A 85 -14.57 2.43 11.58
C ALA A 85 -13.61 1.87 10.52
N ALA A 86 -12.68 2.68 10.01
CA ALA A 86 -11.67 2.24 9.05
C ALA A 86 -10.79 1.11 9.59
N ASN A 87 -10.36 1.20 10.85
CA ASN A 87 -9.59 0.14 11.50
C ASN A 87 -10.41 -1.14 11.73
N ALA A 88 -11.70 -1.02 12.07
CA ALA A 88 -12.59 -2.18 12.17
C ALA A 88 -12.80 -2.86 10.80
N PHE A 89 -12.98 -2.07 9.73
CA PHE A 89 -13.03 -2.59 8.36
C PHE A 89 -11.74 -3.30 7.97
N LEU A 90 -10.57 -2.75 8.30
CA LEU A 90 -9.30 -3.39 8.02
C LEU A 90 -9.15 -4.73 8.75
N ALA A 91 -9.57 -4.81 10.02
CA ALA A 91 -9.58 -6.06 10.76
C ALA A 91 -10.54 -7.10 10.14
N LEU A 92 -11.72 -6.67 9.69
CA LEU A 92 -12.68 -7.52 8.99
C LEU A 92 -12.09 -8.06 7.67
N LEU A 93 -11.41 -7.23 6.88
CA LEU A 93 -10.75 -7.67 5.66
C LEU A 93 -9.63 -8.69 5.95
N GLY A 94 -8.86 -8.47 7.02
CA GLY A 94 -7.88 -9.45 7.49
C GLY A 94 -8.51 -10.80 7.85
N LEU A 95 -9.66 -10.79 8.53
CA LEU A 95 -10.41 -12.01 8.85
C LEU A 95 -10.92 -12.73 7.59
N VAL A 96 -11.47 -11.98 6.63
CA VAL A 96 -11.94 -12.54 5.34
C VAL A 96 -10.78 -13.15 4.56
N LEU A 97 -9.59 -12.53 4.57
CA LEU A 97 -8.39 -13.08 3.95
C LEU A 97 -7.98 -14.42 4.58
N ILE A 98 -7.95 -14.50 5.91
CA ILE A 98 -7.64 -15.74 6.62
C ILE A 98 -8.68 -16.82 6.30
N ALA A 99 -9.96 -16.47 6.27
CA ALA A 99 -11.04 -17.38 5.90
C ALA A 99 -10.90 -17.90 4.45
N MET A 100 -10.57 -17.02 3.50
CA MET A 100 -10.32 -17.38 2.10
C MET A 100 -9.14 -18.36 1.99
N ILE A 101 -8.04 -18.12 2.69
CA ILE A 101 -6.90 -19.03 2.73
C ILE A 101 -7.31 -20.38 3.32
N GLY A 102 -8.03 -20.41 4.44
CA GLY A 102 -8.55 -21.65 5.03
C GLY A 102 -9.46 -22.42 4.08
N LEU A 103 -10.32 -21.73 3.34
CA LEU A 103 -11.24 -22.31 2.38
C LEU A 103 -10.51 -22.92 1.17
N THR A 104 -9.47 -22.26 0.66
CA THR A 104 -8.62 -22.82 -0.41
C THR A 104 -7.86 -24.06 0.04
N ILE A 105 -7.31 -24.06 1.27
CA ILE A 105 -6.65 -25.24 1.86
C ILE A 105 -7.66 -26.38 2.01
N CYS A 106 -8.86 -26.10 2.52
CA CYS A 106 -9.92 -27.09 2.65
C CYS A 106 -10.29 -27.70 1.28
N ASN A 107 -10.40 -26.87 0.24
CA ASN A 107 -10.70 -27.33 -1.12
C ASN A 107 -9.58 -28.25 -1.68
N VAL A 108 -8.31 -27.90 -1.45
CA VAL A 108 -7.15 -28.72 -1.80
C VAL A 108 -7.21 -30.07 -1.07
N ILE A 109 -7.42 -30.08 0.24
CA ILE A 109 -7.52 -31.31 1.04
C ILE A 109 -8.69 -32.18 0.56
N SER A 110 -9.86 -31.57 0.31
CA SER A 110 -11.05 -32.28 -0.21
C SER A 110 -10.73 -33.02 -1.51
N ARG A 111 -9.98 -32.37 -2.41
CA ARG A 111 -9.64 -32.93 -3.71
C ARG A 111 -8.67 -34.10 -3.63
N TYR A 112 -7.66 -34.03 -2.76
CA TYR A 112 -6.63 -35.07 -2.66
C TYR A 112 -6.97 -36.20 -1.69
N VAL A 113 -7.73 -35.92 -0.62
CA VAL A 113 -8.07 -36.92 0.41
C VAL A 113 -9.43 -37.56 0.14
N PHE A 114 -10.45 -36.76 -0.18
CA PHE A 114 -11.82 -37.22 -0.36
C PHE A 114 -12.17 -37.50 -1.83
N ASN A 115 -11.23 -37.24 -2.75
CA ASN A 115 -11.39 -37.38 -4.20
C ASN A 115 -12.65 -36.68 -4.76
N ARG A 116 -13.12 -35.63 -4.07
CA ARG A 116 -14.28 -34.81 -4.43
C ARG A 116 -13.89 -33.34 -4.34
N ALA A 117 -14.10 -32.59 -5.42
CA ALA A 117 -13.89 -31.15 -5.43
C ALA A 117 -15.13 -30.41 -4.90
N LEU A 118 -14.92 -29.38 -4.09
CA LEU A 118 -15.99 -28.49 -3.62
C LEU A 118 -16.17 -27.39 -4.68
N LEU A 119 -17.06 -27.58 -5.66
CA LEU A 119 -17.26 -26.61 -6.74
C LEU A 119 -17.65 -25.21 -6.22
N TRP A 120 -18.45 -25.16 -5.15
CA TRP A 120 -18.85 -23.91 -4.51
C TRP A 120 -17.67 -23.19 -3.81
N ALA A 121 -16.62 -23.91 -3.41
CA ALA A 121 -15.49 -23.33 -2.72
C ALA A 121 -14.61 -22.50 -3.67
N ASP A 122 -14.48 -22.93 -4.92
CA ASP A 122 -13.76 -22.17 -5.95
C ASP A 122 -14.45 -20.83 -6.21
N GLU A 123 -15.77 -20.87 -6.39
CA GLU A 123 -16.60 -19.68 -6.59
C GLU A 123 -16.56 -18.73 -5.37
N ALA A 124 -16.68 -19.26 -4.15
CA ALA A 124 -16.57 -18.47 -2.93
C ALA A 124 -15.19 -17.80 -2.79
N THR A 125 -14.11 -18.47 -3.21
CA THR A 125 -12.75 -17.92 -3.21
C THR A 125 -12.63 -16.74 -4.16
N VAL A 126 -13.18 -16.85 -5.37
CA VAL A 126 -13.20 -15.75 -6.35
C VAL A 126 -14.00 -14.56 -5.82
N PHE A 127 -15.16 -14.80 -5.21
CA PHE A 127 -15.98 -13.74 -4.63
C PHE A 127 -15.29 -13.03 -3.46
N ALA A 128 -14.63 -13.80 -2.57
CA ALA A 128 -13.83 -13.24 -1.49
C ALA A 128 -12.65 -12.41 -2.03
N MET A 129 -11.98 -12.87 -3.08
CA MET A 129 -10.88 -12.14 -3.71
C MET A 129 -11.35 -10.80 -4.29
N ILE A 130 -12.48 -10.77 -4.99
CA ILE A 130 -13.07 -9.53 -5.52
C ILE A 130 -13.41 -8.59 -4.35
N ALA A 131 -14.07 -9.10 -3.31
CA ALA A 131 -14.42 -8.30 -2.14
C ALA A 131 -13.18 -7.71 -1.46
N LEU A 132 -12.12 -8.50 -1.25
CA LEU A 132 -10.87 -8.07 -0.65
C LEU A 132 -10.15 -7.03 -1.50
N ALA A 133 -10.08 -7.23 -2.82
CA ALA A 133 -9.40 -6.28 -3.71
C ALA A 133 -10.08 -4.91 -3.70
N PHE A 134 -11.41 -4.88 -3.84
CA PHE A 134 -12.17 -3.63 -3.95
C PHE A 134 -12.37 -2.94 -2.60
N LEU A 135 -12.74 -3.67 -1.55
CA LEU A 135 -12.85 -3.09 -0.21
C LEU A 135 -11.47 -2.73 0.37
N GLY A 136 -10.44 -3.51 0.07
CA GLY A 136 -9.06 -3.18 0.41
C GLY A 136 -8.59 -1.89 -0.25
N ALA A 137 -8.95 -1.67 -1.52
CA ALA A 137 -8.65 -0.42 -2.22
C ALA A 137 -9.25 0.81 -1.53
N VAL A 138 -10.46 0.71 -0.97
CA VAL A 138 -11.08 1.79 -0.18
C VAL A 138 -10.21 2.14 1.03
N VAL A 139 -9.74 1.12 1.77
CA VAL A 139 -8.93 1.33 2.97
C VAL A 139 -7.54 1.89 2.62
N CYS A 140 -6.94 1.43 1.52
CA CYS A 140 -5.71 2.01 0.97
C CYS A 140 -5.90 3.48 0.60
N GLY A 141 -7.04 3.80 -0.02
CA GLY A 141 -7.48 5.16 -0.29
C GLY A 141 -7.53 5.97 1.01
N TRP A 142 -8.18 5.46 2.07
CA TRP A 142 -8.25 6.12 3.38
C TRP A 142 -6.88 6.38 4.01
N HIS A 143 -5.97 5.42 3.99
CA HIS A 143 -4.64 5.55 4.60
C HIS A 143 -3.64 6.35 3.76
N ARG A 144 -4.05 6.89 2.60
CA ARG A 144 -3.15 7.55 1.63
C ARG A 144 -1.98 6.65 1.20
N ALA A 145 -2.18 5.33 1.23
CA ALA A 145 -1.21 4.36 0.75
C ALA A 145 -1.15 4.28 -0.79
N GLU A 146 -1.98 5.06 -1.48
CA GLU A 146 -1.85 5.31 -2.92
C GLU A 146 -0.47 5.88 -3.22
N ILE A 147 0.23 5.27 -4.17
CA ILE A 147 1.58 5.68 -4.56
C ILE A 147 1.53 7.13 -5.06
N ARG A 148 1.98 8.06 -4.24
CA ARG A 148 2.21 9.47 -4.59
C ARG A 148 3.61 9.60 -5.13
N MET A 149 3.77 10.34 -6.22
CA MET A 149 5.10 10.69 -6.74
C MET A 149 5.71 11.82 -5.88
N ASP A 150 6.07 11.48 -4.65
CA ASP A 150 6.64 12.45 -3.69
C ASP A 150 8.06 12.88 -4.11
N ILE A 151 8.79 12.03 -4.82
CA ILE A 151 10.18 12.31 -5.24
C ILE A 151 10.23 13.52 -6.19
N PHE A 152 9.36 13.56 -7.20
CA PHE A 152 9.31 14.68 -8.13
C PHE A 152 8.71 15.94 -7.50
N ALA A 153 7.73 15.77 -6.60
CA ALA A 153 7.15 16.90 -5.87
C ALA A 153 8.22 17.60 -5.01
N ASN A 154 9.05 16.86 -4.28
CA ASN A 154 10.03 17.41 -3.34
C ASN A 154 11.13 18.27 -3.99
N LEU A 155 11.34 18.17 -5.31
CA LEU A 155 12.30 19.00 -6.04
C LEU A 155 11.73 20.36 -6.51
N MET A 156 10.41 20.55 -6.42
CA MET A 156 9.73 21.75 -6.95
C MET A 156 9.34 22.75 -5.86
N PRO A 157 9.11 24.04 -6.20
CA PRO A 157 8.58 25.04 -5.28
C PRO A 157 7.23 24.63 -4.68
N SER A 158 6.97 25.07 -3.45
CA SER A 158 5.77 24.71 -2.66
C SER A 158 4.44 24.97 -3.38
N ALA A 159 4.36 25.97 -4.27
CA ALA A 159 3.17 26.24 -5.08
C ALA A 159 2.89 25.13 -6.12
N VAL A 160 3.93 24.62 -6.79
CA VAL A 160 3.79 23.58 -7.82
C VAL A 160 3.48 22.22 -7.18
N GLN A 161 4.10 21.93 -6.04
CA GLN A 161 3.77 20.74 -5.23
C GLN A 161 2.28 20.69 -4.87
N ARG A 162 1.69 21.84 -4.51
CA ARG A 162 0.26 21.92 -4.17
C ARG A 162 -0.62 21.72 -5.38
N LEU A 163 -0.31 22.34 -6.52
CA LEU A 163 -1.05 22.15 -7.77
C LEU A 163 -1.03 20.68 -8.21
N LEU A 164 0.13 20.02 -8.16
CA LEU A 164 0.27 18.59 -8.46
C LEU A 164 -0.57 17.71 -7.53
N ASN A 165 -0.59 18.04 -6.23
CA ASN A 165 -1.42 17.32 -5.26
C ASN A 165 -2.93 17.47 -5.53
N ILE A 166 -3.39 18.67 -5.88
CA ILE A 166 -4.79 18.93 -6.24
C ILE A 166 -5.13 18.18 -7.52
N LEU A 167 -4.29 18.30 -8.55
CA LEU A 167 -4.48 17.61 -9.83
C LEU A 167 -4.55 16.10 -9.64
N GLN A 168 -3.66 15.51 -8.85
CA GLN A 168 -3.68 14.08 -8.55
C GLN A 168 -5.00 13.65 -7.91
N GLN A 169 -5.49 14.39 -6.90
CA GLN A 169 -6.75 14.06 -6.24
C GLN A 169 -7.97 14.26 -7.16
N ALA A 170 -7.95 15.31 -7.99
CA ALA A 170 -9.01 15.57 -8.95
C ALA A 170 -9.08 14.48 -10.03
N VAL A 171 -7.93 14.09 -10.60
CA VAL A 171 -7.86 13.00 -11.58
C VAL A 171 -8.30 11.68 -10.96
N MET A 172 -7.87 11.37 -9.74
CA MET A 172 -8.30 10.16 -9.04
C MET A 172 -9.82 10.15 -8.82
N ALA A 173 -10.39 11.24 -8.30
CA ALA A 173 -11.84 11.36 -8.07
C ALA A 173 -12.64 11.25 -9.38
N GLY A 174 -12.19 11.93 -10.44
CA GLY A 174 -12.83 11.91 -11.74
C GLY A 174 -12.77 10.53 -12.41
N LEU A 175 -11.60 9.88 -12.40
CA LEU A 175 -11.42 8.56 -12.99
C LEU A 175 -12.23 7.51 -12.22
N CYS A 176 -12.12 7.47 -10.89
CA CYS A 176 -12.90 6.53 -10.07
C CYS A 176 -14.41 6.75 -10.21
N GLY A 177 -14.86 8.01 -10.28
CA GLY A 177 -16.27 8.34 -10.52
C GLY A 177 -16.76 7.89 -11.90
N TRP A 178 -15.97 8.13 -12.94
CA TRP A 178 -16.28 7.66 -14.31
C TRP A 178 -16.38 6.14 -14.39
N VAL A 179 -15.39 5.44 -13.82
CA VAL A 179 -15.39 3.96 -13.82
C VAL A 179 -16.56 3.44 -12.99
N ALA A 180 -16.87 4.03 -11.83
CA ALA A 180 -18.03 3.65 -11.02
C ALA A 180 -19.34 3.77 -11.83
N TRP A 181 -19.51 4.85 -12.61
CA TRP A 181 -20.66 5.04 -13.49
C TRP A 181 -20.79 3.93 -14.54
N GLN A 182 -19.68 3.59 -15.21
CA GLN A 182 -19.65 2.50 -16.19
C GLN A 182 -19.93 1.13 -15.53
N SER A 183 -19.40 0.90 -14.32
CA SER A 183 -19.63 -0.32 -13.55
C SER A 183 -21.10 -0.50 -13.18
N VAL A 184 -21.85 0.57 -12.87
CA VAL A 184 -23.31 0.47 -12.65
C VAL A 184 -24.02 -0.03 -13.91
N GLY A 185 -23.62 0.45 -15.09
CA GLY A 185 -24.16 -0.04 -16.37
C GLY A 185 -23.84 -1.52 -16.62
N TYR A 186 -22.68 -1.99 -16.18
CA TYR A 186 -22.34 -3.42 -16.22
C TYR A 186 -23.22 -4.26 -15.28
N VAL A 187 -23.38 -3.83 -14.02
CA VAL A 187 -24.20 -4.55 -13.02
C VAL A 187 -25.67 -4.63 -13.46
N ARG A 188 -26.22 -3.56 -14.04
CA ARG A 188 -27.60 -3.58 -14.59
C ARG A 188 -27.77 -4.59 -15.71
N ARG A 189 -26.78 -4.72 -16.61
CA ARG A 189 -26.81 -5.74 -17.68
C ARG A 189 -26.68 -7.14 -17.11
N ALA A 190 -25.78 -7.36 -16.14
CA ALA A 190 -25.63 -8.65 -15.46
C ALA A 190 -26.92 -9.08 -14.74
N TYR A 191 -27.63 -8.14 -14.11
CA TYR A 191 -28.93 -8.36 -13.50
C TYR A 191 -30.00 -8.72 -14.54
N ALA A 192 -30.06 -8.00 -15.67
CA ALA A 192 -31.05 -8.24 -16.73
C ALA A 192 -30.89 -9.62 -17.40
N ILE A 193 -29.66 -10.11 -17.52
CA ILE A 193 -29.36 -11.45 -18.06
C ILE A 193 -29.64 -12.55 -17.02
N GLY A 194 -29.85 -12.18 -15.75
CA GLY A 194 -30.08 -13.14 -14.68
C GLY A 194 -28.87 -14.05 -14.43
N MET A 195 -27.65 -13.52 -14.59
CA MET A 195 -26.43 -14.29 -14.39
C MET A 195 -26.40 -14.88 -12.97
N ARG A 196 -26.31 -16.21 -12.90
CA ARG A 196 -26.24 -17.00 -11.67
C ARG A 196 -24.95 -17.81 -11.69
N GLY A 197 -24.40 -18.03 -10.50
CA GLY A 197 -23.25 -18.89 -10.31
C GLY A 197 -23.56 -20.33 -10.69
N ASP A 198 -22.74 -20.94 -11.54
CA ASP A 198 -22.96 -22.30 -12.04
C ASP A 198 -22.86 -23.35 -10.92
N ALA A 199 -22.08 -23.07 -9.87
CA ALA A 199 -21.82 -24.00 -8.77
C ALA A 199 -22.69 -23.74 -7.54
N SER A 200 -22.84 -22.47 -7.13
CA SER A 200 -23.58 -22.10 -5.92
C SER A 200 -25.03 -21.69 -6.18
N GLY A 201 -25.41 -21.42 -7.43
CA GLY A 201 -26.71 -20.84 -7.79
C GLY A 201 -26.91 -19.41 -7.29
N LEU A 202 -25.89 -18.81 -6.66
CA LEU A 202 -25.98 -17.48 -6.08
C LEU A 202 -26.03 -16.41 -7.18
N PRO A 203 -26.81 -15.34 -7.00
CA PRO A 203 -26.84 -14.25 -7.94
C PRO A 203 -25.49 -13.50 -7.95
N THR A 204 -24.77 -13.54 -9.07
CA THR A 204 -23.43 -12.94 -9.18
C THR A 204 -23.45 -11.41 -9.15
N TRP A 205 -24.61 -10.80 -9.42
CA TRP A 205 -24.81 -9.36 -9.38
C TRP A 205 -24.52 -8.74 -8.01
N ILE A 206 -24.68 -9.48 -6.91
CA ILE A 206 -24.41 -8.98 -5.56
C ILE A 206 -22.92 -8.68 -5.40
N VAL A 207 -22.07 -9.61 -5.83
CA VAL A 207 -20.61 -9.46 -5.74
C VAL A 207 -20.13 -8.38 -6.73
N HIS A 208 -20.72 -8.34 -7.92
CA HIS A 208 -20.38 -7.30 -8.90
C HIS A 208 -20.88 -5.91 -8.51
N ALA A 209 -21.93 -5.78 -7.70
CA ALA A 209 -22.38 -4.50 -7.14
C ALA A 209 -21.39 -3.90 -6.12
N LEU A 210 -20.51 -4.72 -5.54
CA LEU A 210 -19.46 -4.26 -4.64
C LEU A 210 -18.40 -3.40 -5.38
N ILE A 211 -18.23 -3.64 -6.68
CA ILE A 211 -17.30 -2.90 -7.56
C ILE A 211 -17.69 -1.41 -7.67
N PRO A 212 -18.89 -1.04 -8.17
CA PRO A 212 -19.27 0.37 -8.24
C PRO A 212 -19.36 1.01 -6.84
N LEU A 213 -19.75 0.25 -5.80
CA LEU A 213 -19.83 0.77 -4.44
C LEU A 213 -18.46 1.21 -3.90
N SER A 214 -17.44 0.35 -4.04
CA SER A 214 -16.07 0.66 -3.59
C SER A 214 -15.45 1.81 -4.37
N LEU A 215 -15.60 1.81 -5.70
CA LEU A 215 -15.09 2.89 -6.56
C LEU A 215 -15.76 4.23 -6.24
N PHE A 216 -17.07 4.23 -5.99
CA PHE A 216 -17.80 5.42 -5.57
C PHE A 216 -17.28 5.95 -4.23
N LEU A 217 -17.03 5.06 -3.26
CA LEU A 217 -16.50 5.44 -1.95
C LEU A 217 -15.07 6.02 -2.05
N ILE A 218 -14.21 5.44 -2.89
CA ILE A 218 -12.87 5.97 -3.18
C ILE A 218 -12.98 7.36 -3.83
N ALA A 219 -13.87 7.52 -4.82
CA ALA A 219 -14.10 8.80 -5.49
C ALA A 219 -14.57 9.88 -4.48
N LEU A 220 -15.47 9.52 -3.55
CA LEU A 220 -15.93 10.41 -2.49
C LEU A 220 -14.79 10.83 -1.56
N ILE A 221 -13.95 9.90 -1.11
CA ILE A 221 -12.79 10.18 -0.25
C ILE A 221 -11.81 11.13 -0.98
N ALA A 222 -11.52 10.87 -2.25
CA ALA A 222 -10.65 11.71 -3.07
C ALA A 222 -11.25 13.11 -3.29
N ALA A 223 -12.56 13.21 -3.52
CA ALA A 223 -13.27 14.49 -3.68
C ALA A 223 -13.23 15.34 -2.41
N VAL A 224 -13.53 14.75 -1.23
CA VAL A 224 -13.47 15.45 0.06
C VAL A 224 -12.05 15.97 0.33
N ARG A 225 -11.02 15.20 -0.02
CA ARG A 225 -9.62 15.63 0.10
C ARG A 225 -9.28 16.76 -0.84
N CYS A 226 -9.76 16.70 -2.08
CA CYS A 226 -9.58 17.76 -3.07
C CYS A 226 -10.19 19.08 -2.55
N ILE A 227 -11.43 19.04 -2.04
CA ILE A 227 -12.12 20.20 -1.48
C ILE A 227 -11.35 20.77 -0.28
N ARG A 228 -10.86 19.92 0.65
CA ARG A 228 -10.07 20.37 1.80
C ARG A 228 -8.74 21.03 1.39
N LEU A 229 -8.11 20.53 0.32
CA LEU A 229 -6.89 21.14 -0.22
C LEU A 229 -7.18 22.53 -0.80
N ILE A 230 -8.28 22.69 -1.53
CA ILE A 230 -8.69 23.99 -2.10
C ILE A 230 -9.08 24.97 -1.00
N ALA A 231 -9.90 24.56 -0.02
CA ALA A 231 -10.31 25.44 1.09
C ALA A 231 -9.14 25.94 1.96
N SER A 232 -8.02 25.20 1.99
CA SER A 232 -6.80 25.65 2.69
C SER A 232 -6.04 26.77 1.96
N HIS A 233 -6.33 27.00 0.68
CA HIS A 233 -5.69 28.05 -0.12
C HIS A 233 -6.21 29.44 0.23
N ASP A 234 -7.53 29.58 0.41
CA ASP A 234 -8.17 30.87 0.74
C ASP A 234 -7.64 31.42 2.08
N PHE A 235 -7.45 30.53 3.07
CA PHE A 235 -6.87 30.89 4.37
C PHE A 235 -5.40 31.38 4.30
N GLY A 236 -4.63 30.93 3.30
CA GLY A 236 -3.22 31.30 3.17
C GLY A 236 -3.00 32.68 2.54
N LEU A 237 -3.93 33.14 1.71
CA LEU A 237 -3.86 34.46 1.07
C LEU A 237 -4.32 35.57 2.03
N ASP A 238 -5.33 35.32 2.85
CA ASP A 238 -5.80 36.27 3.87
C ASP A 238 -4.70 36.62 4.89
N GLN A 239 -3.90 35.64 5.33
CA GLN A 239 -2.83 35.89 6.31
C GLN A 239 -1.65 36.66 5.70
N ALA A 240 -1.32 36.40 4.44
CA ALA A 240 -0.28 37.13 3.71
C ALA A 240 -0.66 38.59 3.44
N GLN A 241 -1.94 38.89 3.20
CA GLN A 241 -2.43 40.25 3.02
C GLN A 241 -2.57 41.00 4.37
N THR A 242 -3.11 40.35 5.40
CA THR A 242 -3.23 40.93 6.76
C THR A 242 -1.87 41.28 7.37
N GLY A 243 -0.83 40.48 7.09
CA GLY A 243 0.53 40.75 7.55
C GLY A 243 1.18 41.93 6.82
N LYS A 244 0.77 42.22 5.58
CA LYS A 244 1.31 43.33 4.79
C LYS A 244 0.67 44.67 5.17
N GLU A 245 -0.64 44.70 5.44
CA GLU A 245 -1.34 45.91 5.92
C GLU A 245 -0.97 46.32 7.35
N ARG A 246 -0.43 45.41 8.17
CA ARG A 246 0.02 45.75 9.53
C ARG A 246 1.44 46.36 9.57
N ILE A 247 2.17 46.33 8.45
CA ILE A 247 3.55 46.81 8.35
C ILE A 247 3.61 48.21 7.70
N GLU A 248 2.52 48.67 7.08
CA GLU A 248 2.34 50.04 6.56
C GLU A 248 1.57 50.92 7.57
#